data_AF-A0A2E8RLU0-F1
#
_entry.id   AF-A0A2E8RLU0-F1
#
_cell.length_a   1.000
_cell.length_b   1.000
_cell.length_c   1.000
_cell.angle_alpha   90.00
_cell.angle_beta   90.00
_cell.angle_gamma   90.00
#
_symmetry.space_group_name_H-M   'P 1'
#
loop_
_entity.id
_entity.type
_entity.pdbx_description
1 polymer ?
#
loop_
_entity_poly.entity_id
_entity_poly.type
_entity_poly.pdbx_seq_one_letter_code
_entity_poly.pdbx_strand_id
1 'polypeptide(L)'
;FQALETIPLEISDRKHVRGTVAMAKEEGATVSDASDFYICLRDFPDLDGNYTVFGQVTKGMAVADRIIKGDKITTTTIQAN
;
A
#
# COMPACT_ATOMS: atom_id res chain seq x y z
N PHE A 1 -7.45 9.34 -14.07
CA PHE A 1 -6.11 8.88 -14.48
C PHE A 1 -6.09 7.41 -14.16
N GLN A 2 -6.20 6.56 -15.18
CA GLN A 2 -6.10 5.11 -15.01
C GLN A 2 -4.61 4.78 -14.99
N ALA A 3 -4.16 3.85 -14.13
CA ALA A 3 -2.78 3.39 -14.17
C ALA A 3 -2.53 2.74 -15.54
N LEU A 4 -1.61 3.31 -16.33
CA LEU A 4 -1.28 2.80 -17.65
C LEU A 4 -0.43 1.51 -17.57
N GLU A 5 0.16 1.25 -16.40
CA GLU A 5 1.00 0.10 -16.13
C GLU A 5 0.49 -0.66 -14.89
N THR A 6 0.44 -1.98 -15.03
CA THR A 6 -0.02 -2.91 -13.99
C THR A 6 1.02 -3.98 -13.74
N ILE A 7 1.04 -4.53 -12.53
CA ILE A 7 1.87 -5.68 -12.16
C ILE A 7 1.00 -6.87 -11.73
N PRO A 8 1.53 -8.11 -11.77
CA PRO A 8 0.80 -9.27 -11.28
C PRO A 8 0.36 -9.10 -9.82
N LEU A 9 -0.84 -9.60 -9.52
CA LEU A 9 -1.34 -9.65 -8.15
C LEU A 9 -0.63 -10.79 -7.38
N GLU A 10 0.03 -10.45 -6.28
CA GLU A 10 0.77 -11.38 -5.42
C GLU A 10 0.06 -11.51 -4.07
N ILE A 11 -0.93 -12.39 -4.01
CA ILE A 11 -1.70 -12.63 -2.78
C ILE A 11 -0.82 -13.33 -1.74
N SER A 12 -0.87 -12.86 -0.50
CA SER A 12 -0.19 -13.48 0.65
C SER A 12 -1.13 -13.67 1.84
N ASP A 13 -0.68 -14.43 2.84
CA ASP A 13 -1.35 -14.62 4.13
C ASP A 13 -1.17 -13.44 5.10
N ARG A 14 -0.41 -12.42 4.69
CA ARG A 14 -0.19 -11.20 5.48
C ARG A 14 -1.49 -10.46 5.69
N LYS A 15 -1.67 -10.02 6.93
CA LYS A 15 -2.86 -9.32 7.41
C LYS A 15 -2.73 -7.82 7.20
N HIS A 16 -3.82 -7.17 6.81
CA HIS A 16 -3.91 -5.72 6.70
C HIS A 16 -4.12 -5.10 8.08
N VAL A 17 -3.11 -5.23 8.94
CA VAL A 17 -3.08 -4.59 10.24
C VAL A 17 -2.57 -3.16 10.10
N ARG A 18 -2.75 -2.35 11.16
CA ARG A 18 -2.25 -0.97 11.17
C ARG A 18 -0.77 -0.90 10.79
N GLY A 19 -0.46 -0.03 9.82
CA GLY A 19 0.86 0.22 9.26
C GLY A 19 1.29 -0.72 8.13
N THR A 20 0.47 -1.70 7.73
CA THR A 20 0.72 -2.52 6.55
C THR A 20 0.80 -1.65 5.30
N VAL A 21 1.74 -1.95 4.41
CA VAL A 21 1.96 -1.28 3.12
C VAL A 21 1.70 -2.27 1.99
N ALA A 22 0.81 -1.91 1.08
CA ALA A 22 0.35 -2.78 0.01
C ALA A 22 0.08 -2.01 -1.28
N MET A 23 0.14 -2.70 -2.42
CA MET A 23 -0.15 -2.11 -3.74
C MET A 23 -1.65 -1.85 -3.89
N ALA A 24 -1.99 -0.70 -4.48
CA ALA A 24 -3.36 -0.39 -4.86
C ALA A 24 -3.81 -1.24 -6.06
N LYS A 25 -5.12 -1.35 -6.22
CA LYS A 25 -5.76 -1.91 -7.41
C LYS A 25 -7.17 -1.39 -7.55
N GLU A 26 -7.69 -1.42 -8.77
CA GLU A 26 -9.12 -1.21 -9.01
C GLU A 26 -9.97 -2.32 -8.35
N GLU A 27 -11.19 -1.98 -7.95
CA GLU A 27 -12.12 -2.94 -7.37
C GLU A 27 -12.45 -4.06 -8.36
N GLY A 28 -12.38 -5.32 -7.91
CA GLY A 28 -12.58 -6.49 -8.76
C GLY A 28 -11.42 -6.82 -9.71
N ALA A 29 -10.35 -6.00 -9.74
CA ALA A 29 -9.19 -6.27 -10.58
C ALA A 29 -8.38 -7.49 -10.10
N THR A 30 -7.86 -8.22 -11.07
CA THR A 30 -6.97 -9.38 -10.91
C THR A 30 -5.49 -9.02 -11.05
N VAL A 31 -5.18 -7.73 -11.15
CA VAL A 31 -3.83 -7.13 -11.23
C VAL A 31 -3.73 -5.98 -10.24
N SER A 32 -2.51 -5.57 -9.91
CA SER A 32 -2.23 -4.39 -9.07
C SER A 32 -1.75 -3.22 -9.92
N ASP A 33 -1.95 -2.00 -9.44
CA ASP A 33 -1.33 -0.80 -10.01
C ASP A 33 0.19 -0.88 -9.88
N ALA A 34 0.94 -0.34 -10.84
CA ALA A 34 2.40 -0.40 -10.80
C ALA A 34 3.06 0.62 -9.85
N SER A 35 2.43 1.78 -9.63
CA SER A 35 3.00 2.88 -8.84
C SER A 35 2.27 3.17 -7.54
N ASP A 36 0.97 2.88 -7.52
CA ASP A 36 0.09 3.37 -6.46
C ASP A 36 0.07 2.35 -5.32
N PHE A 37 0.24 2.84 -4.10
CA PHE A 37 0.27 2.03 -2.89
C PHE A 37 -0.51 2.72 -1.78
N TYR A 38 -0.82 1.97 -0.72
CA TYR A 38 -1.48 2.50 0.46
C TYR A 38 -0.82 2.03 1.75
N ILE A 39 -1.10 2.77 2.82
CA ILE A 39 -0.72 2.44 4.20
C ILE A 39 -2.00 2.27 5.02
N CYS A 40 -2.15 1.14 5.69
CA CYS A 40 -3.29 0.87 6.57
C CYS A 40 -3.24 1.78 7.81
N LEU A 41 -4.14 2.76 7.92
CA LEU A 41 -4.27 3.62 9.11
C LEU A 41 -4.99 2.94 10.28
N ARG A 42 -5.52 1.75 10.09
CA ARG A 42 -6.11 0.87 11.12
C ARG A 42 -6.12 -0.54 10.56
N ASP A 43 -6.69 -1.49 11.28
CA ASP A 43 -6.89 -2.83 10.75
C ASP A 43 -8.02 -2.82 9.70
N PHE A 44 -7.80 -3.55 8.60
CA PHE A 44 -8.73 -3.74 7.49
C PHE A 44 -8.82 -5.23 7.08
N PRO A 45 -9.37 -6.12 7.92
CA PRO A 45 -9.44 -7.56 7.64
C PRO A 45 -10.14 -7.90 6.32
N ASP A 46 -11.07 -7.05 5.86
CA ASP A 46 -11.80 -7.23 4.60
C ASP A 46 -10.89 -7.19 3.36
N LEU A 47 -9.67 -6.65 3.49
CA LEU A 47 -8.67 -6.61 2.42
C LEU A 47 -7.76 -7.85 2.42
N ASP A 48 -7.78 -8.67 3.47
CA ASP A 48 -6.92 -9.84 3.58
C ASP A 48 -7.11 -10.82 2.41
N GLY A 49 -6.00 -11.35 1.89
CA GLY A 49 -6.03 -12.31 0.78
C GLY A 49 -6.42 -11.74 -0.58
N ASN A 50 -6.57 -10.41 -0.70
CA ASN A 50 -7.02 -9.77 -1.95
C ASN A 50 -6.01 -8.79 -2.56
N TYR A 51 -4.91 -8.47 -1.85
CA TYR A 51 -3.93 -7.43 -2.24
C TYR A 51 -2.49 -7.91 -2.08
N THR A 52 -1.59 -7.31 -2.86
CA THR A 52 -0.14 -7.50 -2.72
C THR A 52 0.40 -6.71 -1.53
N VAL A 53 0.62 -7.37 -0.40
CA VAL A 53 1.27 -6.79 0.78
C VAL A 53 2.79 -6.93 0.66
N PHE A 54 3.51 -5.81 0.59
CA PHE A 54 4.96 -5.82 0.37
C PHE A 54 5.78 -5.16 1.50
N GLY A 55 5.13 -4.46 2.44
CA GLY A 55 5.85 -3.75 3.50
C GLY A 55 5.05 -3.53 4.77
N GLN A 56 5.73 -2.98 5.77
CA GLN A 56 5.16 -2.55 7.05
C GLN A 56 5.90 -1.29 7.49
N VAL A 57 5.17 -0.26 7.87
CA VAL A 57 5.76 0.94 8.48
C VAL A 57 6.39 0.57 9.82
N THR A 58 7.70 0.72 9.94
CA THR A 58 8.45 0.42 11.16
C THR A 58 8.67 1.66 12.04
N LYS A 59 8.67 2.86 11.44
CA LYS A 59 8.80 4.16 12.12
C LYS A 59 7.96 5.20 11.38
N GLY A 60 7.47 6.20 12.12
CA GLY A 60 6.75 7.33 11.51
C GLY A 60 5.25 7.13 11.29
N MET A 61 4.59 6.15 11.92
CA MET A 61 3.13 5.99 11.83
C MET A 61 2.34 7.25 12.24
N ALA A 62 2.84 8.00 13.22
CA ALA A 62 2.23 9.27 13.63
C ALA A 62 2.28 10.36 12.53
N VAL A 63 3.17 10.23 11.54
CA VAL A 63 3.18 11.08 10.34
C VAL A 63 2.08 10.62 9.39
N ALA A 64 1.97 9.31 9.15
CA ALA A 64 0.92 8.74 8.30
C ALA A 64 -0.49 9.11 8.79
N ASP A 65 -0.72 9.13 10.10
CA ASP A 65 -2.00 9.55 10.70
C ASP A 65 -2.40 11.00 10.41
N ARG A 66 -1.43 11.86 10.05
CA ARG A 66 -1.64 13.29 9.85
C ARG A 66 -1.69 13.69 8.37
N ILE A 67 -1.51 12.74 7.46
CA ILE A 67 -1.54 13.01 6.02
C ILE A 67 -2.93 13.50 5.64
N ILE A 68 -2.98 14.60 4.89
CA ILE A 68 -4.20 15.17 4.33
C ILE A 68 -4.08 15.31 2.81
N LYS A 69 -5.22 15.52 2.15
CA LYS A 69 -5.27 15.76 0.71
C LYS A 69 -4.37 16.95 0.35
N GLY A 70 -3.45 16.73 -0.57
CA GLY A 70 -2.52 17.75 -1.07
C GLY A 70 -1.10 17.61 -0.53
N ASP A 71 -0.89 16.79 0.52
CA ASP A 71 0.45 16.41 0.95
C ASP A 71 1.19 15.67 -0.16
N LYS A 72 2.51 15.87 -0.20
CA LYS A 72 3.38 15.34 -1.25
C LYS A 72 4.48 14.49 -0.65
N ILE A 73 4.70 13.32 -1.25
CA ILE A 73 5.96 12.60 -1.07
C ILE A 73 7.03 13.38 -1.84
N THR A 74 7.95 14.01 -1.12
CA THR A 74 9.02 14.82 -1.72
C THR A 74 10.22 14.00 -2.14
N THR A 75 10.48 12.88 -1.46
CA THR A 75 11.61 11.98 -1.74
C THR A 75 11.27 10.58 -1.24
N THR A 76 11.66 9.58 -2.02
CA THR A 76 11.63 8.16 -1.63
C THR A 76 13.01 7.57 -1.90
N THR A 77 13.52 6.74 -1.00
CA THR A 77 14.82 6.08 -1.16
C THR A 77 14.69 4.63 -0.74
N ILE A 78 15.23 3.73 -1.58
CA ILE A 78 15.40 2.32 -1.24
C ILE A 78 16.87 2.14 -0.88
N GLN A 79 17.13 1.61 0.30
CA GLN A 79 18.47 1.31 0.77
C GLN A 79 18.55 -0.20 0.99
N ALA A 80 19.54 -0.85 0.39
CA ALA A 80 19.92 -2.19 0.82
C ALA A 80 20.64 -2.08 2.18
N ASN A 81 20.42 -3.07 3.04
CA ASN A 81 21.17 -3.19 4.29
C ASN A 81 22.64 -3.54 4.03
#